data_AF-A0A4Q2W0C8-F1
#
_entry.id   AF-A0A4Q2W0C8-F1
#
_cell.length_a   1.000
_cell.length_b   1.000
_cell.length_c   1.000
_cell.angle_alpha   90.00
_cell.angle_beta   90.00
_cell.angle_gamma   90.00
#
_symmetry.space_group_name_H-M   'P 1'
#
loop_
_entity.id
_entity.type
_entity.pdbx_description
1 polymer ?
#
loop_
_entity_poly.entity_id
_entity_poly.type
_entity_poly.pdbx_seq_one_letter_code
_entity_poly.pdbx_strand_id
1 'polypeptide(L)'
;MTADPAPAAPVANNPPAFADGPSAAAPSSSPAAPWGGLPRPKRYPIREHYDTKLAHLKAVAAFKRARLDFNIADINWIKREQERLAACLEKVTGLCDGDADSINNLDEQIATLEAQGEEASATSSQDWIERRRIKMAEEKAAAAATETEGSEPTTSN
;
A
#
# COMPACT_ATOMS: atom_id res chain seq x y z
N MET A 1 -4.89 -57.06 0.00
CA MET A 1 -5.58 -55.78 0.18
C MET A 1 -4.52 -54.75 0.53
N THR A 2 -4.07 -53.98 -0.45
CA THR A 2 -3.10 -52.89 -0.29
C THR A 2 -3.82 -51.63 -0.75
N ALA A 3 -4.06 -50.71 0.17
CA ALA A 3 -4.78 -49.48 -0.06
C ALA A 3 -3.94 -48.52 -0.92
N ASP A 4 -4.58 -47.90 -1.93
CA ASP A 4 -4.02 -46.79 -2.68
C ASP A 4 -3.73 -45.60 -1.74
N PRO A 5 -2.62 -44.86 -1.94
CA PRO A 5 -2.37 -43.65 -1.18
C PRO A 5 -3.31 -42.53 -1.64
N ALA A 6 -3.81 -41.76 -0.68
CA ALA A 6 -4.71 -40.64 -0.89
C ALA A 6 -4.10 -39.56 -1.82
N PRO A 7 -4.91 -38.87 -2.63
CA PRO A 7 -4.43 -37.79 -3.50
C PRO A 7 -3.89 -36.63 -2.66
N ALA A 8 -2.70 -36.15 -3.03
CA ALA A 8 -2.09 -34.97 -2.41
C ALA A 8 -2.98 -33.74 -2.63
N ALA A 9 -3.20 -32.98 -1.55
CA ALA A 9 -3.92 -31.71 -1.59
C ALA A 9 -3.25 -30.73 -2.57
N PRO A 10 -4.03 -29.88 -3.29
CA PRO A 10 -3.44 -28.91 -4.20
C PRO A 10 -2.58 -27.93 -3.41
N VAL A 11 -1.29 -27.89 -3.77
CA VAL A 11 -0.33 -26.91 -3.25
C VAL A 11 -0.85 -25.53 -3.63
N ALA A 12 -1.25 -24.74 -2.65
CA ALA A 12 -1.54 -23.33 -2.85
C ALA A 12 -0.26 -22.67 -3.39
N ASN A 13 -0.28 -22.28 -4.66
CA ASN A 13 0.74 -21.39 -5.19
C ASN A 13 0.58 -20.06 -4.45
N ASN A 14 1.40 -19.84 -3.43
CA ASN A 14 1.55 -18.51 -2.85
C ASN A 14 1.85 -17.53 -3.99
N PRO A 15 1.24 -16.33 -4.01
CA PRO A 15 1.61 -15.31 -4.97
C PRO A 15 3.12 -15.07 -4.85
N PRO A 16 3.83 -14.80 -5.96
CA PRO A 16 5.25 -14.52 -5.90
C PRO A 16 5.46 -13.39 -4.90
N ALA A 17 6.40 -13.59 -3.96
CA ALA A 17 6.86 -12.55 -3.07
C ALA A 17 7.10 -11.31 -3.92
N PHE A 18 6.47 -10.19 -3.56
CA PHE A 18 6.68 -8.89 -4.18
C PHE A 18 8.16 -8.77 -4.48
N ALA A 19 8.51 -8.75 -5.77
CA ALA A 19 9.88 -8.54 -6.17
C ALA A 19 10.27 -7.22 -5.52
N ASP A 20 11.22 -7.27 -4.58
CA ASP A 20 11.88 -6.10 -4.03
C ASP A 20 12.35 -5.29 -5.24
N GLY A 21 11.55 -4.29 -5.62
CA GLY A 21 11.92 -3.31 -6.62
C GLY A 21 13.26 -2.71 -6.18
N PRO A 22 14.08 -2.21 -7.12
CA PRO A 22 15.44 -1.80 -6.82
C PRO A 22 15.39 -0.89 -5.59
N SER A 23 15.91 -1.42 -4.47
CA SER A 23 16.04 -0.67 -3.24
C SER A 23 16.94 0.49 -3.62
N ALA A 24 16.31 1.61 -3.97
CA ALA A 24 17.00 2.86 -4.19
C ALA A 24 17.71 3.07 -2.87
N ALA A 25 19.02 2.80 -2.85
CA ALA A 25 19.83 2.81 -1.65
C ALA A 25 19.44 4.07 -0.90
N ALA A 26 18.73 3.89 0.21
CA ALA A 26 18.27 5.02 1.00
C ALA A 26 19.52 5.86 1.25
N PRO A 27 19.54 7.15 0.88
CA PRO A 27 20.71 7.98 1.16
C PRO A 27 20.96 7.81 2.65
N SER A 28 22.13 7.26 2.97
CA SER A 28 22.47 6.78 4.30
C SER A 28 21.88 7.70 5.36
N SER A 29 20.89 7.19 6.10
CA SER A 29 20.26 7.87 7.23
C SER A 29 21.24 8.07 8.40
N SER A 30 22.49 7.66 8.22
CA SER A 30 23.54 7.88 9.20
C SER A 30 24.09 9.27 8.99
N PRO A 31 24.15 10.10 10.05
CA PRO A 31 24.87 11.36 9.96
C PRO A 31 26.28 11.04 9.44
N ALA A 32 26.75 11.81 8.47
CA ALA A 32 28.13 11.77 8.02
C ALA A 32 29.05 12.17 9.20
N ALA A 33 29.27 11.25 10.14
CA ALA A 33 29.73 11.48 11.50
C ALA A 33 28.91 12.55 12.27
N PRO A 34 28.73 12.41 13.60
CA PRO A 34 28.39 13.56 14.40
C PRO A 34 29.64 14.48 14.33
N TRP A 35 29.58 15.51 13.50
CA TRP A 35 30.44 16.69 13.57
C TRP A 35 31.91 16.51 13.14
N GLY A 36 32.15 16.27 11.86
CA GLY A 36 33.49 16.45 11.26
C GLY A 36 33.83 17.91 10.86
N GLY A 37 33.11 18.92 11.38
CA GLY A 37 33.06 20.23 10.70
C GLY A 37 33.82 21.38 11.37
N LEU A 38 33.65 21.59 12.67
CA LEU A 38 34.25 22.75 13.35
C LEU A 38 34.62 22.37 14.79
N PRO A 39 35.85 22.67 15.25
CA PRO A 39 36.20 22.46 16.64
C PRO A 39 35.28 23.30 17.52
N ARG A 40 34.65 22.67 18.53
CA ARG A 40 33.91 23.42 19.56
C ARG A 40 34.83 24.52 20.10
N PRO A 41 34.34 25.76 20.28
CA PRO A 41 35.14 26.81 20.86
C PRO A 41 35.76 26.35 22.18
N LYS A 42 37.07 26.56 22.36
CA LYS A 42 37.82 26.19 23.59
C LYS A 42 37.21 26.87 24.83
N ARG A 43 37.60 26.50 26.05
CA ARG A 43 37.07 27.16 27.27
C ARG A 43 37.22 28.69 27.20
N TYR A 44 36.23 29.42 27.73
CA TYR A 44 36.21 30.88 27.74
C TYR A 44 37.50 31.43 28.39
N PRO A 45 38.17 32.44 27.81
CA PRO A 45 39.38 33.03 28.39
C PRO A 45 39.14 33.57 29.80
N ILE A 46 39.95 33.15 30.77
CA ILE A 46 39.90 33.62 32.17
C ILE A 46 40.93 34.74 32.37
N ARG A 47 40.57 35.80 33.11
CA ARG A 47 41.38 37.02 33.28
C ARG A 47 42.76 36.75 33.86
N GLU A 48 42.84 35.86 34.85
CA GLU A 48 44.04 35.55 35.64
C GLU A 48 45.17 34.92 34.81
N HIS A 49 44.87 34.38 33.64
CA HIS A 49 45.86 33.73 32.77
C HIS A 49 46.57 34.70 31.80
N TYR A 50 46.42 36.02 31.99
CA TYR A 50 46.96 37.01 31.07
C TYR A 50 47.65 38.16 31.81
N ASP A 51 48.89 38.44 31.42
CA ASP A 51 49.73 39.48 32.03
C ASP A 51 49.14 40.89 31.89
N THR A 52 48.36 41.15 30.84
CA THR A 52 47.76 42.48 30.58
C THR A 52 46.27 42.42 30.32
N LYS A 53 45.57 43.53 30.60
CA LYS A 53 44.13 43.69 30.28
C LYS A 53 43.87 43.61 28.79
N LEU A 54 44.78 44.18 27.99
CA LEU A 54 44.68 44.16 26.54
C LEU A 54 44.78 42.74 25.97
N ALA A 55 45.73 41.92 26.44
CA ALA A 55 45.89 40.53 25.98
C ALA A 55 44.64 39.69 26.29
N HIS A 56 44.10 39.82 27.49
CA HIS A 56 42.85 39.14 27.87
C HIS A 56 41.67 39.54 26.98
N LEU A 57 41.46 40.85 26.75
CA LEU A 57 40.36 41.33 25.91
C LEU A 57 40.49 40.88 24.46
N LYS A 58 41.72 40.84 23.90
CA LYS A 58 41.98 40.28 22.57
C LYS A 58 41.62 38.79 22.51
N ALA A 59 41.96 38.01 23.53
CA ALA A 59 41.59 36.60 23.59
C ALA A 59 40.08 36.38 23.72
N VAL A 60 39.38 37.18 24.54
CA VAL A 60 37.92 37.16 24.66
C VAL A 60 37.24 37.48 23.33
N ALA A 61 37.73 38.50 22.61
CA ALA A 61 37.19 38.89 21.32
C ALA A 61 37.38 37.77 20.28
N ALA A 62 38.57 37.17 20.21
CA ALA A 62 38.85 36.03 19.33
C ALA A 62 37.96 34.81 19.65
N PHE A 63 37.79 34.50 20.94
CA PHE A 63 36.89 33.43 21.38
C PHE A 63 35.45 33.67 20.96
N LYS A 64 34.92 34.88 21.18
CA LYS A 64 33.54 35.23 20.79
C LYS A 64 33.34 35.16 19.29
N ARG A 65 34.32 35.57 18.48
CA ARG A 65 34.29 35.44 17.01
C ARG A 65 34.23 33.98 16.59
N ALA A 66 35.13 33.14 17.09
CA ALA A 66 35.13 31.71 16.77
C ALA A 66 33.80 31.03 17.16
N ARG A 67 33.19 31.41 18.29
CA ARG A 67 31.87 30.91 18.68
C ARG A 67 30.75 31.42 17.78
N LEU A 68 30.83 32.67 17.33
CA LEU A 68 29.86 33.22 16.38
C LEU A 68 29.93 32.49 15.04
N ASP A 69 31.13 32.28 14.50
CA ASP A 69 31.35 31.57 13.25
C ASP A 69 30.83 30.12 13.33
N PHE A 70 31.09 29.45 14.47
CA PHE A 70 30.53 28.12 14.75
C PHE A 70 29.00 28.13 14.73
N ASN A 71 28.37 29.06 15.45
CA ASN A 71 26.91 29.14 15.53
C ASN A 71 26.27 29.49 14.17
N ILE A 72 26.90 30.35 13.37
CA ILE A 72 26.41 30.69 12.02
C ILE A 72 26.45 29.44 11.11
N ALA A 73 27.55 28.68 11.15
CA ALA A 73 27.66 27.44 10.39
C ALA A 73 26.58 26.42 10.79
N ASP A 74 26.32 26.29 12.09
CA ASP A 74 25.29 25.40 12.64
C ASP A 74 23.88 25.82 12.17
N ILE A 75 23.55 27.11 12.25
CA ILE A 75 22.29 27.66 11.75
C ILE A 75 22.12 27.40 10.24
N ASN A 76 23.17 27.62 9.45
CA ASN A 76 23.13 27.38 8.01
C ASN A 76 22.98 25.90 7.66
N TRP A 77 23.49 25.00 8.50
CA TRP A 77 23.23 23.57 8.36
C TRP A 77 21.77 23.23 8.67
N ILE A 78 21.24 23.72 9.79
CA ILE A 78 19.84 23.50 10.18
C ILE A 78 18.88 23.95 9.06
N LYS A 79 19.13 25.12 8.46
CA LYS A 79 18.31 25.61 7.34
C LYS A 79 18.31 24.67 6.13
N ARG A 80 19.50 24.18 5.72
CA ARG A 80 19.62 23.22 4.62
C ARG A 80 18.92 21.90 4.93
N GLU A 81 19.01 21.45 6.17
CA GLU A 81 18.34 20.22 6.60
C GLU A 81 16.82 20.38 6.63
N GLN A 82 16.30 21.56 7.02
CA GLN A 82 14.88 21.88 6.92
C GLN A 82 14.39 21.85 5.48
N GLU A 83 15.13 22.44 4.54
CA GLU A 83 14.80 22.41 3.10
C GLU A 83 14.78 20.97 2.56
N ARG A 84 15.77 20.15 2.94
CA ARG A 84 15.85 18.74 2.57
C ARG A 84 14.65 17.94 3.08
N LEU A 85 14.27 18.15 4.35
CA LEU A 85 13.11 17.48 4.96
C LEU A 85 11.80 17.95 4.32
N ALA A 86 11.66 19.24 4.00
CA ALA A 86 10.49 19.76 3.30
C ALA A 86 10.30 19.10 1.92
N ALA A 87 11.36 18.99 1.12
CA ALA A 87 11.31 18.30 -0.17
C ALA A 87 10.97 16.81 -0.03
N CYS A 88 11.44 16.16 1.04
CA CYS A 88 11.11 14.77 1.35
C CYS A 88 9.62 14.62 1.69
N LEU A 89 9.07 15.55 2.48
CA LEU A 89 7.63 15.56 2.81
C LEU A 89 6.78 15.76 1.56
N GLU A 90 7.12 16.73 0.71
CA GLU A 90 6.40 16.97 -0.56
C GLU A 90 6.35 15.71 -1.43
N LYS A 91 7.49 15.01 -1.56
CA LYS A 91 7.55 13.76 -2.31
C LYS A 91 6.64 12.67 -1.72
N VAL A 92 6.67 12.50 -0.39
CA VAL A 92 5.84 11.47 0.28
C VAL A 92 4.36 11.81 0.18
N THR A 93 3.99 13.09 0.33
CA THR A 93 2.61 13.54 0.13
C THR A 93 2.13 13.21 -1.28
N GLY A 94 2.92 13.51 -2.31
CA GLY A 94 2.55 13.16 -3.69
C GLY A 94 2.39 11.66 -3.94
N LEU A 95 3.19 10.81 -3.27
CA LEU A 95 3.00 9.36 -3.32
C LEU A 95 1.69 8.93 -2.65
N CYS A 96 1.37 9.50 -1.48
CA CYS A 96 0.12 9.21 -0.78
C CYS A 96 -1.10 9.64 -1.60
N ASP A 97 -1.05 10.81 -2.24
CA ASP A 97 -2.14 11.30 -3.09
C ASP A 97 -2.33 10.37 -4.31
N GLY A 98 -1.24 9.96 -4.96
CA GLY A 98 -1.28 9.01 -6.07
C GLY A 98 -1.83 7.64 -5.69
N ASP A 99 -1.42 7.11 -4.54
CA ASP A 99 -1.96 5.85 -4.01
C ASP A 99 -3.44 5.98 -3.66
N ALA A 100 -3.87 7.10 -3.08
CA ALA A 100 -5.28 7.36 -2.78
C ALA A 100 -6.14 7.39 -4.05
N ASP A 101 -5.68 8.08 -5.10
CA ASP A 101 -6.36 8.08 -6.41
C ASP A 101 -6.42 6.68 -7.03
N SER A 102 -5.33 5.91 -6.93
CA SER A 102 -5.29 4.53 -7.43
C SER A 102 -6.24 3.63 -6.66
N ILE A 103 -6.34 3.77 -5.34
CA ILE A 103 -7.28 3.01 -4.50
C ILE A 103 -8.71 3.34 -4.90
N ASN A 104 -9.06 4.62 -5.04
CA ASN A 104 -10.41 5.02 -5.44
C ASN A 104 -10.81 4.40 -6.80
N ASN A 105 -9.90 4.38 -7.77
CA ASN A 105 -10.15 3.73 -9.06
C ASN A 105 -10.32 2.21 -8.93
N LEU A 106 -9.49 1.55 -8.11
CA LEU A 106 -9.64 0.12 -7.84
C LEU A 106 -10.97 -0.19 -7.16
N ASP A 107 -11.42 0.64 -6.21
CA ASP A 107 -12.71 0.49 -5.55
C ASP A 107 -13.88 0.63 -6.55
N GLU A 108 -13.80 1.57 -7.50
CA GLU A 108 -14.78 1.70 -8.59
C GLU A 108 -14.83 0.46 -9.50
N GLN A 109 -13.66 -0.09 -9.85
CA GLN A 109 -13.57 -1.32 -10.65
C GLN A 109 -14.12 -2.53 -9.90
N ILE A 110 -13.81 -2.67 -8.61
CA ILE A 110 -14.33 -3.73 -7.75
C ILE A 110 -15.85 -3.64 -7.70
N ALA A 111 -16.42 -2.46 -7.40
CA ALA A 111 -17.87 -2.26 -7.34
C ALA A 111 -18.56 -2.61 -8.67
N THR A 112 -17.93 -2.27 -9.80
CA THR A 112 -18.45 -2.61 -11.14
C THR A 112 -18.48 -4.12 -11.37
N LEU A 113 -17.39 -4.82 -11.01
CA LEU A 113 -17.29 -6.26 -11.17
C LEU A 113 -18.22 -7.02 -10.21
N GLU A 114 -18.40 -6.53 -8.99
CA GLU A 114 -19.36 -7.08 -8.04
C GLU A 114 -20.79 -6.99 -8.59
N ALA A 115 -21.20 -5.83 -9.12
CA ALA A 115 -22.51 -5.67 -9.74
C ALA A 115 -22.71 -6.60 -10.95
N GLN A 116 -21.70 -6.71 -11.83
CA GLN A 116 -21.77 -7.64 -12.98
C GLN A 116 -21.82 -9.10 -12.56
N GLY A 117 -21.09 -9.48 -11.51
CA GLY A 117 -21.13 -10.83 -10.94
C GLY A 117 -22.49 -11.17 -10.34
N GLU A 118 -23.12 -10.21 -9.66
CA GLU A 118 -24.48 -10.33 -9.16
C GLU A 118 -25.52 -10.43 -10.30
N GLU A 119 -25.41 -9.59 -11.32
CA GLU A 119 -26.29 -9.63 -12.50
C GLU A 119 -26.16 -10.95 -13.28
N ALA A 120 -24.94 -11.44 -13.49
CA ALA A 120 -24.70 -12.71 -14.18
C ALA A 120 -25.25 -13.91 -13.39
N SER A 121 -25.13 -13.89 -12.06
CA SER A 121 -25.69 -14.91 -11.16
C SER A 121 -27.22 -14.88 -11.13
N ALA A 122 -27.82 -13.68 -11.08
CA ALA A 122 -29.27 -13.50 -11.11
C ALA A 122 -29.88 -13.94 -12.44
N THR A 123 -29.26 -13.56 -13.56
CA THR A 123 -29.72 -13.92 -14.92
C THR A 123 -29.61 -15.42 -15.15
N SER A 124 -28.50 -16.06 -14.77
CA SER A 124 -28.32 -17.52 -14.85
C SER A 124 -29.38 -18.27 -14.02
N SER A 125 -29.74 -17.75 -12.84
CA SER A 125 -30.73 -18.36 -11.97
C SER A 125 -32.15 -18.26 -12.55
N GLN A 126 -32.51 -17.11 -13.15
CA GLN A 126 -33.79 -16.95 -13.84
C GLN A 126 -33.89 -17.83 -15.09
N ASP A 127 -32.83 -17.93 -15.88
CA ASP A 127 -32.77 -18.78 -17.07
C ASP A 127 -32.99 -20.27 -16.72
N TRP A 128 -32.41 -20.72 -15.61
CA TRP A 128 -32.61 -22.09 -15.12
C TRP A 128 -34.04 -22.33 -14.63
N ILE A 129 -34.63 -21.38 -13.91
CA ILE A 129 -36.02 -21.45 -13.44
C ILE A 129 -36.98 -21.51 -14.62
N GLU A 130 -36.78 -20.66 -15.62
CA GLU A 130 -37.65 -20.57 -16.80
C GLU A 130 -37.57 -21.85 -17.66
N ARG A 131 -36.36 -22.34 -17.93
CA ARG A 131 -36.16 -23.64 -18.62
C ARG A 131 -36.83 -24.78 -17.88
N ARG A 132 -36.77 -24.79 -16.54
CA ARG A 132 -37.41 -25.82 -15.74
C ARG A 132 -38.94 -25.74 -15.79
N ARG A 133 -39.52 -24.54 -15.84
CA ARG A 133 -40.97 -24.35 -16.03
C ARG A 133 -41.44 -24.87 -17.39
N ILE A 134 -40.71 -24.52 -18.47
CA ILE A 134 -41.02 -24.98 -19.83
C ILE A 134 -41.02 -26.51 -19.89
N LYS A 135 -39.99 -27.15 -19.35
CA LYS A 135 -39.88 -28.61 -19.32
C LYS A 135 -41.05 -29.28 -18.59
N MET A 136 -41.45 -28.75 -17.42
CA MET A 136 -42.60 -29.29 -16.67
C MET A 136 -43.93 -29.10 -17.42
N ALA A 137 -44.07 -28.01 -18.19
CA ALA A 137 -45.25 -27.79 -19.02
C ALA A 137 -45.30 -28.75 -20.21
N GLU A 138 -44.15 -29.03 -20.85
CA GLU A 138 -44.02 -30.03 -21.91
C GLU A 138 -44.31 -31.45 -21.40
N GLU A 139 -43.75 -31.84 -20.25
CA GLU A 139 -44.02 -33.14 -19.62
C GLU A 139 -45.51 -33.30 -19.27
N LYS A 140 -46.15 -32.23 -18.79
CA LYS A 140 -47.59 -32.23 -18.48
C LYS A 140 -48.46 -32.29 -19.74
N ALA A 141 -48.07 -31.59 -20.81
CA ALA A 141 -48.76 -31.66 -22.10
C ALA A 141 -48.62 -33.06 -22.74
N ALA A 142 -47.44 -33.67 -22.64
CA ALA A 142 -47.20 -35.04 -23.10
C ALA A 142 -48.03 -36.06 -22.30
N ALA A 143 -48.13 -35.91 -20.97
CA ALA A 143 -48.98 -36.76 -20.13
C ALA A 143 -50.47 -36.64 -20.48
N ALA A 144 -50.96 -35.42 -20.76
CA ALA A 144 -52.34 -35.18 -21.18
C ALA A 144 -52.65 -35.76 -22.59
N ALA A 145 -51.64 -35.78 -23.48
CA ALA A 145 -51.76 -36.41 -24.80
C ALA A 145 -51.84 -37.95 -24.71
N THR A 146 -51.13 -38.57 -23.76
CA THR A 146 -51.22 -40.02 -23.53
C THR A 146 -52.52 -40.49 -22.87
N GLU A 147 -53.20 -39.63 -22.08
CA GLU A 147 -54.51 -39.97 -21.49
C GLU A 147 -55.67 -39.88 -22.50
N THR A 148 -55.48 -39.19 -23.63
CA THR A 148 -56.51 -39.05 -24.66
C THR A 148 -56.50 -40.17 -25.72
N GLU A 149 -55.44 -40.98 -25.81
CA GLU A 149 -55.39 -42.17 -26.68
C GLU A 149 -55.94 -43.45 -26.00
N GLY A 150 -56.26 -43.42 -24.71
CA GLY A 150 -56.69 -44.61 -23.94
C GLY A 150 -58.20 -44.89 -23.87
N SER A 151 -59.05 -44.15 -24.58
CA SER A 151 -60.50 -44.40 -24.59
C SER A 151 -60.95 -45.15 -25.85
N GLU A 152 -60.80 -46.47 -25.84
CA GLU A 152 -61.60 -47.33 -26.71
C GLU A 152 -63.06 -47.34 -26.23
N PRO A 153 -64.05 -47.11 -27.11
CA PRO A 153 -65.46 -47.18 -26.74
C PRO A 153 -65.89 -48.64 -26.74
N THR A 154 -66.05 -49.26 -25.57
CA THR A 154 -66.67 -50.58 -25.50
C THR A 154 -68.19 -50.43 -25.50
N THR A 155 -68.77 -50.52 -26.69
CA THR A 155 -70.18 -50.88 -26.91
C THR A 155 -70.40 -52.37 -26.59
N SER A 156 -71.41 -52.69 -25.78
CA SER A 156 -72.59 -53.48 -26.18
C SER A 156 -73.19 -54.35 -25.07
N ASN A 157 -74.50 -54.15 -24.92
CA ASN A 157 -75.63 -55.03 -24.57
C ASN A 157 -75.53 -56.00 -23.38
#